data_AF-A0A5Q4G9B4-F1
#
_entry.id   AF-A0A5Q4G9B4-F1
#
_cell.length_a   1.000
_cell.length_b   1.000
_cell.length_c   1.000
_cell.angle_alpha   90.00
_cell.angle_beta   90.00
_cell.angle_gamma   90.00
#
_symmetry.space_group_name_H-M   'P 1'
#
loop_
_entity.id
_entity.type
_entity.pdbx_description
1 polymer ?
#
loop_
_entity_poly.entity_id
_entity_poly.type
_entity_poly.pdbx_seq_one_letter_code
_entity_poly.pdbx_strand_id
1 'polypeptide(L)'
;MNRAGRLFVLALVGALLLAGCGRNMAEQPRVGPLQATPFFADGSGNRAPLEGTVSRERGAIDPVFFTGQRDGGLVTELPIELTYDLLLRGQERYDIFCSMCHGYTGAGDGMVVRRGFPQPASFHDQRLLDASVGYYFNAMTNGFGRMYSYAGRIPAEDRWAIAAYVKALQLSQNATIDDVPADVRRALELEGTEGSIR
;
A
#
# COMPACT_ATOMS: atom_id res chain seq x y z
N MET A 1 43.42 28.93 46.40
CA MET A 1 42.17 29.40 45.76
C MET A 1 41.02 29.19 46.73
N ASN A 2 40.30 30.26 47.09
CA ASN A 2 39.18 30.19 48.05
C ASN A 2 37.95 29.50 47.43
N ARG A 3 37.00 29.07 48.27
CA ARG A 3 35.79 28.31 47.85
C ARG A 3 34.97 29.07 46.79
N ALA A 4 34.92 30.39 46.89
CA ALA A 4 34.29 31.28 45.91
C ALA A 4 34.98 31.22 44.52
N GLY A 5 36.31 31.24 44.46
CA GLY A 5 37.05 31.11 43.20
C GLY A 5 36.85 29.76 42.50
N ARG A 6 36.73 28.67 43.25
CA ARG A 6 36.43 27.33 42.68
C ARG A 6 35.02 27.26 42.08
N LEU A 7 34.01 27.84 42.76
CA LEU A 7 32.64 27.90 42.25
C LEU A 7 32.54 28.77 40.98
N PHE A 8 33.27 29.88 40.93
CA PHE A 8 33.31 30.75 39.77
C PHE A 8 33.92 30.05 38.54
N VAL A 9 35.03 29.33 38.71
CA VAL A 9 35.67 28.56 37.62
C VAL A 9 34.75 27.44 37.13
N LEU A 10 34.08 26.70 38.04
CA LEU A 10 33.13 25.65 37.64
C LEU A 10 31.93 26.21 36.88
N ALA A 11 31.39 27.36 37.30
CA ALA A 11 30.30 28.03 36.59
C ALA A 11 30.73 28.51 35.19
N LEU A 12 31.95 29.03 35.06
CA LEU A 12 32.48 29.54 33.79
C LEU A 12 32.78 28.40 32.79
N VAL A 13 33.33 27.28 33.27
CA VAL A 13 33.50 26.06 32.48
C VAL A 13 32.14 25.48 32.07
N GLY A 14 31.15 25.46 32.97
CA GLY A 14 29.79 25.02 32.66
C GLY A 14 29.13 25.87 31.56
N ALA A 15 29.28 27.20 31.62
CA ALA A 15 28.77 28.11 30.59
C ALA A 15 29.44 27.90 29.22
N LEU A 16 30.76 27.67 29.18
CA LEU A 16 31.50 27.38 27.95
C LEU A 16 31.08 26.03 27.32
N LEU A 17 30.84 25.01 28.13
CA LEU A 17 30.35 23.71 27.65
C LEU A 17 28.93 23.80 27.07
N LEU A 18 28.06 24.63 27.65
CA LEU A 18 26.71 24.88 27.11
C LEU A 18 26.73 25.72 25.82
N ALA A 19 27.74 26.55 25.61
CA ALA A 19 27.93 27.32 24.38
C ALA A 19 28.45 26.48 23.18
N GLY A 20 28.91 25.25 23.44
CA GLY A 20 29.42 24.33 22.41
C GLY A 20 28.34 23.60 21.61
N CYS A 21 27.07 23.69 21.99
CA CYS A 21 25.96 23.09 21.25
C CYS A 21 25.62 23.90 19.98
N GLY A 22 26.42 23.75 18.92
CA GLY A 22 26.21 24.39 17.61
C GLY A 22 25.38 23.54 16.64
N ARG A 23 24.63 24.20 15.74
CA ARG A 23 23.85 23.57 14.65
C ARG A 23 24.64 23.40 13.36
N ASN A 24 25.97 23.35 13.44
CA ASN A 24 26.91 23.53 12.31
C ASN A 24 26.77 22.47 11.20
N MET A 25 26.06 21.37 11.46
CA MET A 25 25.68 20.36 10.45
C MET A 25 24.21 19.92 10.54
N ALA A 26 23.40 20.60 11.37
CA ALA A 26 21.98 20.31 11.51
C ALA A 26 21.19 20.79 10.28
N GLU A 27 21.57 21.95 9.74
CA GLU A 27 21.10 22.48 8.45
C GLU A 27 22.27 22.38 7.47
N GLN A 28 22.11 21.58 6.43
CA GLN A 28 23.16 21.36 5.43
C GLN A 28 22.85 22.19 4.18
N PRO A 29 23.86 22.69 3.44
CA PRO A 29 23.66 23.45 2.21
C PRO A 29 23.33 22.53 1.02
N ARG A 30 22.32 21.67 1.18
CA ARG A 30 21.75 20.80 0.15
C ARG A 30 20.25 20.69 0.36
N VAL A 31 19.50 20.49 -0.73
CA VAL A 31 18.06 20.23 -0.66
C VAL A 31 17.84 18.74 -0.45
N GLY A 32 17.33 18.37 0.71
CA GLY A 32 16.94 17.00 1.06
C GLY A 32 15.57 16.62 0.48
N PRO A 33 15.22 15.32 0.53
CA PRO A 33 13.90 14.85 0.11
C PRO A 33 12.79 15.58 0.87
N LEU A 34 11.80 16.11 0.15
CA LEU A 34 10.67 16.87 0.73
C LEU A 34 11.07 18.18 1.44
N GLN A 35 12.32 18.63 1.33
CA GLN A 35 12.73 19.91 1.88
C GLN A 35 12.20 21.06 1.02
N ALA A 36 11.74 22.13 1.67
CA ALA A 36 11.35 23.34 0.97
C ALA A 36 12.58 24.08 0.41
N THR A 37 12.39 24.83 -0.67
CA THR A 37 13.43 25.70 -1.25
C THR A 37 12.83 27.00 -1.76
N PRO A 38 13.46 28.16 -1.54
CA PRO A 38 12.99 29.43 -2.08
C PRO A 38 13.28 29.59 -3.58
N PHE A 39 14.03 28.68 -4.20
CA PHE A 39 14.46 28.81 -5.59
C PHE A 39 13.30 28.62 -6.60
N PHE A 40 12.35 27.73 -6.31
CA PHE A 40 11.20 27.46 -7.19
C PHE A 40 9.94 28.17 -6.67
N ALA A 41 9.06 28.59 -7.58
CA ALA A 41 7.83 29.31 -7.25
C ALA A 41 6.85 28.53 -6.37
N ASP A 42 6.89 27.20 -6.44
CA ASP A 42 6.06 26.29 -5.63
C ASP A 42 6.67 25.95 -4.26
N GLY A 43 7.88 26.46 -3.96
CA GLY A 43 8.58 26.20 -2.72
C GLY A 43 9.11 24.76 -2.56
N SER A 44 8.91 23.88 -3.56
CA SER A 44 9.24 22.46 -3.45
C SER A 44 10.67 22.18 -3.89
N GLY A 45 11.45 21.52 -3.02
CA GLY A 45 12.74 20.96 -3.39
C GLY A 45 12.66 19.77 -4.34
N ASN A 46 11.52 19.08 -4.37
CA ASN A 46 11.28 17.97 -5.30
C ASN A 46 10.73 18.50 -6.62
N ARG A 47 11.31 18.04 -7.73
CA ARG A 47 10.83 18.36 -9.07
C ARG A 47 10.18 17.14 -9.69
N ALA A 48 9.02 17.34 -10.31
CA ALA A 48 8.40 16.30 -11.12
C ALA A 48 9.29 16.02 -12.35
N PRO A 49 9.47 14.75 -12.74
CA PRO A 49 10.11 14.43 -14.00
C PRO A 49 9.26 14.96 -15.17
N LEU A 50 9.91 15.22 -16.31
CA LEU A 50 9.19 15.58 -17.54
C LEU A 50 8.30 14.41 -18.00
N GLU A 51 7.16 14.74 -18.61
CA GLU A 51 6.24 13.76 -19.16
C GLU A 51 6.94 12.87 -20.21
N GLY A 52 6.59 11.58 -20.24
CA GLY A 52 7.21 10.59 -21.12
C GLY A 52 8.60 10.10 -20.70
N THR A 53 9.18 10.63 -19.63
CA THR A 53 10.49 10.15 -19.12
C THR A 53 10.36 8.73 -18.55
N VAL A 54 11.23 7.82 -19.00
CA VAL A 54 11.31 6.44 -18.50
C VAL A 54 12.65 6.23 -17.79
N SER A 55 12.62 5.67 -16.56
CA SER A 55 13.85 5.32 -15.85
C SER A 55 14.49 4.07 -16.46
N ARG A 56 15.82 3.92 -16.29
CA ARG A 56 16.56 2.74 -16.78
C ARG A 56 15.97 1.42 -16.29
N GLU A 57 15.70 1.33 -14.99
CA GLU A 57 15.12 0.13 -14.36
C GLU A 57 13.73 -0.18 -14.95
N ARG A 58 12.90 0.85 -15.17
CA ARG A 58 11.55 0.67 -15.72
C ARG A 58 11.57 0.24 -17.18
N GLY A 59 12.52 0.74 -17.97
CA GLY A 59 12.64 0.41 -19.40
C GLY A 59 13.03 -1.04 -19.68
N ALA A 60 13.59 -1.76 -18.70
CA ALA A 60 13.99 -3.16 -18.83
C ALA A 60 12.84 -4.15 -18.55
N ILE A 61 11.72 -3.68 -18.00
CA ILE A 61 10.59 -4.51 -17.58
C ILE A 61 9.46 -4.38 -18.60
N ASP A 62 8.75 -5.48 -18.87
CA ASP A 62 7.58 -5.52 -19.76
C ASP A 62 6.56 -4.42 -19.37
N PRO A 63 6.15 -3.53 -20.29
CA PRO A 63 5.13 -2.51 -20.05
C PRO A 63 3.82 -3.04 -19.44
N VAL A 64 3.45 -4.30 -19.72
CA VAL A 64 2.26 -4.97 -19.14
C VAL A 64 2.30 -4.93 -17.62
N PHE A 65 3.49 -5.06 -17.01
CA PHE A 65 3.67 -5.04 -15.57
C PHE A 65 3.26 -3.71 -14.92
N PHE A 66 3.41 -2.60 -15.63
CA PHE A 66 3.06 -1.26 -15.11
C PHE A 66 1.67 -0.78 -15.53
N THR A 67 1.06 -1.41 -16.53
CA THR A 67 -0.19 -0.94 -17.16
C THR A 67 -1.37 -1.88 -16.93
N GLY A 68 -1.10 -3.17 -16.68
CA GLY A 68 -2.11 -4.23 -16.61
C GLY A 68 -2.83 -4.48 -17.93
N GLN A 69 -2.23 -4.09 -19.05
CA GLN A 69 -2.86 -4.14 -20.36
C GLN A 69 -1.95 -4.78 -21.41
N ARG A 70 -2.55 -5.56 -22.30
CA ARG A 70 -1.90 -6.19 -23.47
C ARG A 70 -2.87 -6.10 -24.66
N ASP A 71 -2.35 -5.79 -25.85
CA ASP A 71 -3.11 -5.74 -27.11
C ASP A 71 -4.40 -4.89 -27.06
N GLY A 72 -4.39 -3.81 -26.26
CA GLY A 72 -5.54 -2.90 -26.10
C GLY A 72 -6.60 -3.36 -25.10
N GLY A 73 -6.39 -4.49 -24.41
CA GLY A 73 -7.28 -5.02 -23.38
C GLY A 73 -6.60 -5.15 -22.02
N LEU A 74 -7.41 -5.32 -20.97
CA LEU A 74 -6.92 -5.64 -19.62
C LEU A 74 -6.54 -7.11 -19.53
N VAL A 75 -5.39 -7.42 -18.94
CA VAL A 75 -4.92 -8.80 -18.81
C VAL A 75 -5.81 -9.62 -17.89
N THR A 76 -6.05 -10.88 -18.25
CA THR A 76 -6.80 -11.86 -17.45
C THR A 76 -5.94 -12.66 -16.50
N GLU A 77 -4.64 -12.76 -16.80
CA GLU A 77 -3.67 -13.52 -16.03
C GLU A 77 -2.70 -12.59 -15.29
N LEU A 78 -2.17 -13.08 -14.16
CA LEU A 78 -1.14 -12.39 -13.41
C LEU A 78 0.19 -12.43 -14.17
N PRO A 79 0.89 -11.30 -14.35
CA PRO A 79 2.21 -11.28 -14.97
C PRO A 79 3.34 -11.70 -14.00
N ILE A 80 2.99 -12.10 -12.78
CA ILE A 80 3.90 -12.56 -11.72
C ILE A 80 3.42 -13.90 -11.17
N GLU A 81 4.33 -14.66 -10.58
CA GLU A 81 4.02 -15.96 -9.99
C GLU A 81 3.08 -15.82 -8.79
N LEU A 82 1.98 -16.59 -8.79
CA LEU A 82 1.05 -16.65 -7.68
C LEU A 82 1.59 -17.58 -6.60
N THR A 83 2.12 -17.01 -5.53
CA THR A 83 2.59 -17.75 -4.36
C THR A 83 1.76 -17.41 -3.12
N TYR A 84 1.85 -18.25 -2.08
CA TYR A 84 1.21 -17.97 -0.80
C TYR A 84 1.76 -16.68 -0.15
N ASP A 85 3.07 -16.45 -0.24
CA ASP A 85 3.70 -15.22 0.26
C ASP A 85 3.20 -13.98 -0.48
N LEU A 86 2.96 -14.07 -1.79
CA LEU A 86 2.34 -12.99 -2.56
C LEU A 86 0.94 -12.67 -2.06
N LEU A 87 0.13 -13.68 -1.73
CA LEU A 87 -1.21 -13.48 -1.18
C LEU A 87 -1.19 -12.84 0.21
N LEU A 88 -0.28 -13.27 1.09
CA LEU A 88 -0.09 -12.64 2.40
C LEU A 88 0.35 -11.18 2.26
N ARG A 89 1.25 -10.91 1.32
CA ARG A 89 1.64 -9.54 0.98
C ARG A 89 0.47 -8.72 0.45
N GLY A 90 -0.33 -9.33 -0.43
CA GLY A 90 -1.54 -8.72 -0.98
C GLY A 90 -2.55 -8.36 0.12
N GLN A 91 -2.75 -9.25 1.08
CA GLN A 91 -3.58 -9.00 2.27
C GLN A 91 -3.06 -7.83 3.09
N GLU A 92 -1.78 -7.86 3.48
CA GLU A 92 -1.16 -6.78 4.26
C GLU A 92 -1.39 -5.42 3.59
N ARG A 93 -1.16 -5.35 2.28
CA ARG A 93 -1.31 -4.11 1.51
C ARG A 93 -2.77 -3.71 1.32
N TYR A 94 -3.67 -4.65 1.12
CA TYR A 94 -5.11 -4.40 1.07
C TYR A 94 -5.61 -3.82 2.39
N ASP A 95 -5.18 -4.39 3.51
CA ASP A 95 -5.58 -3.96 4.86
C ASP A 95 -5.10 -2.53 5.16
N ILE A 96 -3.92 -2.14 4.65
CA ILE A 96 -3.38 -0.79 4.82
C ILE A 96 -4.10 0.23 3.94
N PHE A 97 -4.32 -0.06 2.65
CA PHE A 97 -4.71 0.94 1.66
C PHE A 97 -6.16 0.88 1.20
N CYS A 98 -6.78 -0.30 1.24
CA CYS A 98 -8.06 -0.58 0.57
C CYS A 98 -9.20 -0.79 1.56
N SER A 99 -8.95 -1.51 2.66
CA SER A 99 -9.97 -1.92 3.65
C SER A 99 -10.74 -0.74 4.28
N MET A 100 -10.11 0.43 4.38
CA MET A 100 -10.72 1.63 4.95
C MET A 100 -11.98 2.08 4.20
N CYS A 101 -12.03 1.83 2.89
CA CYS A 101 -13.19 2.13 2.04
C CYS A 101 -13.91 0.85 1.60
N HIS A 102 -13.17 -0.20 1.21
CA HIS A 102 -13.75 -1.42 0.66
C HIS A 102 -14.14 -2.47 1.70
N GLY A 103 -13.80 -2.27 2.97
CA GLY A 103 -14.02 -3.24 4.05
C GLY A 103 -13.04 -4.41 3.99
N TYR A 104 -12.83 -5.11 5.11
CA TYR A 104 -11.92 -6.26 5.17
C TYR A 104 -12.41 -7.45 4.32
N THR A 105 -13.72 -7.56 4.11
CA THR A 105 -14.32 -8.61 3.29
C THR A 105 -14.50 -8.19 1.83
N GLY A 106 -14.23 -6.93 1.46
CA GLY A 106 -14.51 -6.42 0.11
C GLY A 106 -15.98 -6.07 -0.17
N ALA A 107 -16.81 -5.96 0.88
CA ALA A 107 -18.24 -5.61 0.75
C ALA A 107 -18.51 -4.13 0.43
N GLY A 108 -17.48 -3.29 0.39
CA GLY A 108 -17.62 -1.84 0.18
C GLY A 108 -18.04 -1.08 1.43
N ASP A 109 -18.05 -1.71 2.60
CA ASP A 109 -18.63 -1.18 3.84
C ASP A 109 -17.57 -0.69 4.84
N GLY A 110 -16.42 -0.25 4.34
CA GLY A 110 -15.29 0.20 5.16
C GLY A 110 -15.62 1.35 6.12
N MET A 111 -14.75 1.57 7.10
CA MET A 111 -14.99 2.57 8.16
C MET A 111 -15.26 3.98 7.62
N VAL A 112 -14.66 4.36 6.50
CA VAL A 112 -14.89 5.67 5.85
C VAL A 112 -16.31 5.76 5.28
N VAL A 113 -16.84 4.67 4.73
CA VAL A 113 -18.23 4.59 4.21
C VAL A 113 -19.24 4.70 5.34
N ARG A 114 -18.97 4.04 6.48
CA ARG A 114 -19.79 4.13 7.70
C ARG A 114 -19.83 5.54 8.30
N ARG A 115 -18.96 6.45 7.84
CA ARG A 115 -18.91 7.87 8.24
C ARG A 115 -19.49 8.81 7.17
N GLY A 116 -20.19 8.29 6.17
CA GLY A 116 -20.92 9.08 5.17
C GLY A 116 -20.24 9.22 3.81
N PHE A 117 -19.10 8.55 3.59
CA PHE A 117 -18.52 8.45 2.25
C PHE A 117 -19.38 7.53 1.36
N PRO A 118 -19.57 7.82 0.06
CA PRO A 118 -20.33 6.96 -0.82
C PRO A 118 -19.75 5.54 -0.89
N GLN A 119 -20.62 4.54 -0.78
CA GLN A 119 -20.24 3.14 -0.80
C GLN A 119 -19.60 2.76 -2.16
N PRO A 120 -18.36 2.24 -2.18
CA PRO A 120 -17.79 1.60 -3.36
C PRO A 120 -18.57 0.34 -3.75
N ALA A 121 -18.51 -0.08 -5.02
CA ALA A 121 -19.06 -1.36 -5.44
C ALA A 121 -18.44 -2.51 -4.63
N SER A 122 -19.25 -3.53 -4.31
CA SER A 122 -18.76 -4.72 -3.63
C SER A 122 -17.97 -5.57 -4.61
N PHE A 123 -16.81 -6.10 -4.18
CA PHE A 123 -16.08 -7.05 -5.02
C PHE A 123 -16.85 -8.35 -5.29
N HIS A 124 -17.93 -8.61 -4.54
CA HIS A 124 -18.78 -9.79 -4.72
C HIS A 124 -19.91 -9.58 -5.73
N ASP A 125 -20.05 -8.37 -6.29
CA ASP A 125 -20.99 -8.13 -7.38
C ASP A 125 -20.57 -8.94 -8.61
N GLN A 126 -21.52 -9.58 -9.30
CA GLN A 126 -21.24 -10.46 -10.46
C GLN A 126 -20.35 -9.79 -11.51
N ARG A 127 -20.61 -8.52 -11.83
CA ARG A 127 -19.80 -7.73 -12.77
C ARG A 127 -18.31 -7.69 -12.39
N LEU A 128 -18.01 -7.66 -11.10
CA LEU A 128 -16.64 -7.61 -10.58
C LEU A 128 -16.04 -9.01 -10.43
N LEU A 129 -16.84 -10.03 -10.12
CA LEU A 129 -16.40 -11.43 -10.22
C LEU A 129 -15.89 -11.74 -11.64
N ASP A 130 -16.65 -11.33 -12.66
CA ASP A 130 -16.35 -11.52 -14.08
C ASP A 130 -15.21 -10.61 -14.60
N ALA A 131 -14.83 -9.58 -13.84
CA ALA A 131 -13.78 -8.65 -14.25
C ALA A 131 -12.40 -9.32 -14.21
N SER A 132 -11.56 -9.00 -15.19
CA SER A 132 -10.19 -9.53 -15.28
C SER A 132 -9.30 -9.06 -14.12
N VAL A 133 -8.22 -9.77 -13.80
CA VAL A 133 -7.28 -9.35 -12.75
C VAL A 133 -6.65 -7.99 -13.07
N GLY A 134 -6.41 -7.71 -14.36
CA GLY A 134 -5.91 -6.42 -14.84
C GLY A 134 -6.84 -5.25 -14.54
N TYR A 135 -8.16 -5.47 -14.41
CA TYR A 135 -9.11 -4.42 -14.02
C TYR A 135 -8.78 -3.84 -12.65
N TYR A 136 -8.48 -4.69 -11.67
CA TYR A 136 -8.15 -4.26 -10.31
C TYR A 136 -6.83 -3.50 -10.28
N PHE A 137 -5.82 -4.01 -10.99
CA PHE A 137 -4.55 -3.32 -11.16
C PHE A 137 -4.74 -1.93 -11.81
N ASN A 138 -5.55 -1.85 -12.86
CA ASN A 138 -5.84 -0.61 -13.57
C ASN A 138 -6.55 0.40 -12.68
N ALA A 139 -7.59 -0.02 -11.94
CA ALA A 139 -8.31 0.83 -11.01
C ALA A 139 -7.39 1.41 -9.93
N MET A 140 -6.46 0.61 -9.38
CA MET A 140 -5.45 1.11 -8.43
C MET A 140 -4.44 2.06 -9.10
N THR A 141 -4.11 1.82 -10.36
CA THR A 141 -3.09 2.59 -11.09
C THR A 141 -3.61 3.94 -11.56
N ASN A 142 -4.81 3.98 -12.12
CA ASN A 142 -5.36 5.17 -12.77
C ASN A 142 -6.47 5.84 -11.95
N GLY A 143 -6.99 5.17 -10.93
CA GLY A 143 -8.22 5.56 -10.26
C GLY A 143 -9.45 5.13 -11.08
N PHE A 144 -10.63 5.23 -10.45
CA PHE A 144 -11.90 4.92 -11.10
C PHE A 144 -13.04 5.64 -10.38
N GLY A 145 -13.82 6.45 -11.12
CA GLY A 145 -14.91 7.24 -10.54
C GLY A 145 -14.42 8.16 -9.42
N ARG A 146 -14.81 7.88 -8.18
CA ARG A 146 -14.40 8.64 -6.98
C ARG A 146 -13.10 8.11 -6.34
N MET A 147 -12.59 6.97 -6.78
CA MET A 147 -11.34 6.40 -6.28
C MET A 147 -10.16 7.09 -6.97
N TYR A 148 -9.30 7.74 -6.18
CA TYR A 148 -8.05 8.33 -6.68
C TYR A 148 -7.04 7.26 -7.10
N SER A 149 -6.06 7.65 -7.91
CA SER A 149 -4.90 6.81 -8.20
C SER A 149 -4.06 6.55 -6.94
N TYR A 150 -3.61 5.31 -6.80
CA TYR A 150 -2.66 4.86 -5.79
C TYR A 150 -1.25 4.62 -6.36
N ALA A 151 -0.99 4.94 -7.63
CA ALA A 151 0.30 4.66 -8.28
C ALA A 151 1.51 5.33 -7.62
N GLY A 152 1.31 6.50 -6.98
CA GLY A 152 2.36 7.18 -6.24
C GLY A 152 2.59 6.65 -4.82
N ARG A 153 1.76 5.72 -4.35
CA ARG A 153 1.76 5.20 -2.95
C ARG A 153 2.01 3.70 -2.88
N ILE A 154 1.55 2.96 -3.88
CA ILE A 154 1.64 1.49 -3.93
C ILE A 154 2.47 1.10 -5.16
N PRO A 155 3.62 0.42 -4.98
CA PRO A 155 4.42 -0.11 -6.08
C PRO A 155 3.63 -1.04 -7.00
N ALA A 156 4.09 -1.20 -8.24
CA ALA A 156 3.41 -2.07 -9.22
C ALA A 156 3.26 -3.52 -8.73
N GLU A 157 4.31 -4.09 -8.15
CA GLU A 157 4.30 -5.43 -7.57
C GLU A 157 3.23 -5.59 -6.47
N ASP A 158 3.18 -4.66 -5.51
CA ASP A 158 2.19 -4.66 -4.44
C ASP A 158 0.75 -4.48 -5.00
N ARG A 159 0.56 -3.74 -6.09
CA ARG A 159 -0.76 -3.65 -6.76
C ARG A 159 -1.16 -4.97 -7.41
N TRP A 160 -0.24 -5.75 -7.96
CA TRP A 160 -0.54 -7.09 -8.45
C TRP A 160 -0.86 -8.04 -7.29
N ALA A 161 -0.13 -7.96 -6.18
CA ALA A 161 -0.41 -8.72 -4.96
C ALA A 161 -1.82 -8.42 -4.42
N ILE A 162 -2.20 -7.13 -4.35
CA ILE A 162 -3.57 -6.74 -3.96
C ILE A 162 -4.60 -7.27 -4.95
N ALA A 163 -4.35 -7.18 -6.26
CA ALA A 163 -5.29 -7.69 -7.27
C ALA A 163 -5.51 -9.21 -7.13
N ALA A 164 -4.43 -9.96 -6.87
CA ALA A 164 -4.52 -11.39 -6.57
C ALA A 164 -5.29 -11.65 -5.27
N TYR A 165 -5.05 -10.87 -4.22
CA TYR A 165 -5.76 -10.98 -2.96
C TYR A 165 -7.25 -10.66 -3.08
N VAL A 166 -7.64 -9.69 -3.92
CA VAL A 166 -9.06 -9.42 -4.21
C VAL A 166 -9.72 -10.64 -4.86
N LYS A 167 -9.05 -11.34 -5.77
CA LYS A 167 -9.55 -12.61 -6.33
C LYS A 167 -9.69 -13.70 -5.27
N ALA A 168 -8.75 -13.79 -4.33
CA ALA A 168 -8.86 -14.70 -3.19
C ALA A 168 -10.03 -14.34 -2.26
N LEU A 169 -10.28 -13.06 -2.00
CA LEU A 169 -11.42 -12.59 -1.22
C LEU A 169 -12.74 -12.98 -1.89
N GLN A 170 -12.85 -12.80 -3.21
CA GLN A 170 -14.02 -13.21 -3.99
C GLN A 170 -14.29 -14.71 -3.87
N LEU A 171 -13.24 -15.53 -3.95
CA LEU A 171 -13.37 -16.97 -3.74
C LEU A 171 -13.80 -17.30 -2.31
N SER A 172 -13.23 -16.66 -1.29
CA SER A 172 -13.55 -16.95 0.11
C SER A 172 -15.02 -16.71 0.48
N GLN A 173 -15.69 -15.75 -0.16
CA GLN A 173 -17.11 -15.44 0.10
C GLN A 173 -18.07 -16.24 -0.78
N ASN A 174 -17.59 -16.89 -1.83
CA ASN A 174 -18.40 -17.68 -2.76
C ASN A 174 -17.97 -19.14 -2.86
N ALA A 175 -17.12 -19.60 -1.93
CA ALA A 175 -16.66 -20.97 -1.88
C ALA A 175 -17.82 -21.92 -1.53
N THR A 176 -17.90 -22.99 -2.27
CA THR A 176 -18.82 -24.10 -2.05
C THR A 176 -18.06 -25.27 -1.42
N ILE A 177 -18.79 -26.26 -0.90
CA ILE A 177 -18.16 -27.50 -0.42
C ILE A 177 -17.36 -28.18 -1.54
N ASP A 178 -17.77 -27.97 -2.80
CA ASP A 178 -17.13 -28.56 -3.98
C ASP A 178 -15.71 -28.02 -4.24
N ASP A 179 -15.41 -26.81 -3.77
CA ASP A 179 -14.10 -26.18 -3.88
C ASP A 179 -13.09 -26.70 -2.85
N VAL A 180 -13.57 -27.46 -1.85
CA VAL A 180 -12.72 -28.04 -0.81
C VAL A 180 -12.11 -29.36 -1.31
N PRO A 181 -10.77 -29.53 -1.23
CA PRO A 181 -10.11 -30.80 -1.52
C PRO A 181 -10.76 -31.98 -0.77
N ALA A 182 -10.86 -33.13 -1.43
CA ALA A 182 -11.64 -34.26 -0.93
C ALA A 182 -11.17 -34.81 0.44
N ASP A 183 -9.88 -34.68 0.72
CA ASP A 183 -9.25 -35.03 1.99
C ASP A 183 -9.66 -34.07 3.13
N VAL A 184 -9.75 -32.77 2.84
CA VAL A 184 -10.20 -31.74 3.80
C VAL A 184 -11.71 -31.77 4.00
N ARG A 185 -12.47 -32.05 2.95
CA ARG A 185 -13.95 -32.13 3.00
C ARG A 185 -14.43 -33.13 4.05
N ARG A 186 -13.80 -34.30 4.10
CA ARG A 186 -14.14 -35.36 5.07
C ARG A 186 -13.92 -34.90 6.52
N ALA A 187 -12.89 -34.12 6.77
CA ALA A 187 -12.63 -33.57 8.11
C ALA A 187 -13.70 -32.54 8.51
N LEU A 188 -14.09 -31.64 7.59
CA LEU A 188 -15.14 -30.65 7.84
C LEU A 188 -16.54 -31.27 8.05
N GLU A 189 -16.86 -32.33 7.31
CA GLU A 189 -18.12 -33.08 7.47
C GLU A 189 -18.19 -33.73 8.87
N LEU A 190 -17.07 -34.26 9.38
CA LEU A 190 -16.98 -34.85 10.72
C LEU A 190 -17.09 -33.80 11.83
N GLU A 191 -16.41 -32.65 11.69
CA GLU A 191 -16.51 -31.53 12.64
C GLU A 191 -17.92 -30.91 12.67
N GLY A 192 -18.59 -30.82 11.52
CA GLY A 192 -19.99 -30.37 11.43
C GLY A 192 -20.98 -31.29 12.15
N THR A 193 -20.72 -32.61 12.18
CA THR A 193 -21.54 -33.57 12.95
C THR A 193 -21.28 -33.53 14.45
N GLU A 194 -20.05 -33.20 14.89
CA GLU A 194 -19.72 -33.09 16.32
C GLU A 194 -20.21 -31.77 16.95
N GLY A 195 -20.26 -30.68 16.16
CA GLY A 195 -20.79 -29.38 16.59
C GLY A 195 -22.31 -29.31 16.74
N SER A 196 -23.06 -30.30 16.21
CA SER A 196 -24.53 -30.36 16.25
C SER A 196 -25.09 -31.03 17.52
N ILE A 197 -24.25 -31.45 18.47
CA ILE A 197 -24.66 -32.11 19.74
C ILE A 197 -24.50 -31.15 20.95
N ARG A 198 -24.75 -29.85 20.78
CA ARG A 198 -24.90 -28.91 21.90
C ARG A 198 -26.04 -27.93 21.69
#